data_AF-A0A0G4H850-F1
#
_entry.id   AF-A0A0G4H850-F1
#
_cell.length_a   1.000
_cell.length_b   1.000
_cell.length_c   1.000
_cell.angle_alpha   90.00
_cell.angle_beta   90.00
_cell.angle_gamma   90.00
#
_symmetry.space_group_name_H-M   'P 1'
#
loop_
_entity.id
_entity.type
_entity.pdbx_description
1 polymer ?
#
loop_
_entity_poly.entity_id
_entity_poly.type
_entity_poly.pdbx_seq_one_letter_code
_entity_poly.pdbx_strand_id
1 'polypeptide(L)'
;MDAAEHLEDLPAEILDALLSYLPAESCAALRSTSDGRAGCCLIDEAFLVRRLNKIIKQHNLESVLAYEREHRRVITSAMSRRTRRRRRRISCLPRVDYLLRLVFIFENGGDWGAVRPMILLAYHHGWLKVLPLMLSPIDVQEADTKATYLSRCEAVRQYSLFGHRLRQTANGWPCCPDLMLLEGLARELRPTRYSLRLRDSLTSAFKTSDPRDPVSTCCYSTTGRTFRELIIFRMQQWSDRRDTFQRPLWQEARVCVATTECTWTDDSLSLKERFTRAEALLKGDNVYGCRTVDVENHLTRTRLVIFAGDQVADRFAVHLRVTKNFSDSITLELLTTEATGIPSYRLKTLSDFEGTAPIVRQKMGKDGALFFGKPL
;
A
#
# COMPACT_ATOMS: atom_id res chain seq x y z
N MET A 1 10.78 -41.84 -24.60
CA MET A 1 10.17 -42.28 -23.33
C MET A 1 9.97 -41.04 -22.50
N ASP A 2 8.73 -40.62 -22.38
CA ASP A 2 8.38 -39.28 -21.91
C ASP A 2 8.33 -39.31 -20.38
N ALA A 3 9.19 -38.56 -19.70
CA ALA A 3 9.27 -38.57 -18.23
C ALA A 3 7.94 -38.16 -17.54
N ALA A 4 7.03 -37.55 -18.30
CA ALA A 4 5.69 -37.20 -17.85
C ALA A 4 4.76 -38.42 -17.67
N GLU A 5 4.93 -39.51 -18.43
CA GLU A 5 4.08 -40.72 -18.31
C GLU A 5 4.27 -41.40 -16.94
N HIS A 6 5.51 -41.43 -16.42
CA HIS A 6 5.80 -42.04 -15.11
C HIS A 6 5.31 -41.21 -13.91
N LEU A 7 4.94 -39.94 -14.09
CA LEU A 7 4.42 -39.10 -13.01
C LEU A 7 2.94 -39.36 -12.74
N GLU A 8 2.18 -39.83 -13.73
CA GLU A 8 0.76 -40.16 -13.58
C GLU A 8 0.53 -41.42 -12.74
N ASP A 9 1.53 -42.31 -12.70
CA ASP A 9 1.49 -43.58 -11.94
C ASP A 9 1.78 -43.38 -10.43
N LEU A 10 2.16 -42.18 -10.00
CA LEU A 10 2.45 -41.90 -8.60
C LEU A 10 1.15 -41.73 -7.78
N PRO A 11 1.12 -42.21 -6.51
CA PRO A 11 0.05 -41.88 -5.58
C PRO A 11 -0.17 -40.37 -5.49
N ALA A 12 -1.44 -39.95 -5.44
CA ALA A 12 -1.83 -38.54 -5.47
C ALA A 12 -1.16 -37.71 -4.36
N GLU A 13 -0.92 -38.29 -3.18
CA GLU A 13 -0.26 -37.62 -2.06
C GLU A 13 1.23 -37.34 -2.34
N ILE A 14 1.93 -38.28 -2.97
CA ILE A 14 3.34 -38.13 -3.35
C ILE A 14 3.45 -37.09 -4.46
N LEU A 15 2.55 -37.16 -5.44
CA LEU A 15 2.47 -36.23 -6.53
C LEU A 15 2.18 -34.80 -6.04
N ASP A 16 1.17 -34.60 -5.19
CA ASP A 16 0.88 -33.29 -4.58
C ASP A 16 2.09 -32.76 -3.77
N ALA A 17 2.79 -33.63 -3.04
CA ALA A 17 4.00 -33.26 -2.32
C ALA A 17 5.12 -32.81 -3.28
N LEU A 18 5.41 -33.57 -4.34
CA LEU A 18 6.42 -33.23 -5.35
C LEU A 18 6.08 -31.91 -6.05
N LEU A 19 4.83 -31.75 -6.49
CA LEU A 19 4.36 -30.54 -7.15
C LEU A 19 4.42 -29.31 -6.24
N SER A 20 4.32 -29.49 -4.92
CA SER A 20 4.46 -28.41 -3.94
C SER A 20 5.88 -27.84 -3.84
N TYR A 21 6.89 -28.60 -4.28
CA TYR A 21 8.29 -28.14 -4.35
C TYR A 21 8.66 -27.48 -5.68
N LEU A 22 7.86 -27.66 -6.73
CA LEU A 22 8.13 -27.05 -8.03
C LEU A 22 7.78 -25.55 -7.99
N PRO A 23 8.68 -24.62 -8.35
CA PRO A 23 8.32 -23.21 -8.47
C PRO A 23 7.34 -22.99 -9.64
N ALA A 24 6.63 -21.87 -9.64
CA ALA A 24 5.65 -21.53 -10.68
C ALA A 24 6.20 -21.65 -12.11
N GLU A 25 7.47 -21.31 -12.33
CA GLU A 25 8.16 -21.49 -13.61
C GLU A 25 8.22 -22.93 -14.07
N SER A 26 8.56 -23.85 -13.16
CA SER A 26 8.64 -25.26 -13.45
C SER A 26 7.25 -25.84 -13.69
N CYS A 27 6.22 -25.36 -12.98
CA CYS A 27 4.84 -25.70 -13.29
C CYS A 27 4.45 -25.24 -14.70
N ALA A 28 4.84 -24.03 -15.10
CA ALA A 28 4.59 -23.52 -16.46
C ALA A 28 5.30 -24.33 -17.54
N ALA A 29 6.57 -24.69 -17.29
CA ALA A 29 7.36 -25.52 -18.19
C ALA A 29 6.75 -26.93 -18.30
N LEU A 30 6.47 -27.59 -17.18
CA LEU A 30 5.85 -28.92 -17.13
C LEU A 30 4.53 -28.98 -17.90
N ARG A 31 3.69 -27.95 -17.74
CA ARG A 31 2.44 -27.81 -18.49
C ARG A 31 2.66 -27.64 -20.00
N SER A 32 3.78 -27.04 -20.41
CA SER A 32 4.10 -26.76 -21.81
C SER A 32 4.84 -27.90 -22.51
N THR A 33 5.54 -28.77 -21.78
CA THR A 33 6.40 -29.83 -22.33
C THR A 33 5.70 -31.14 -22.61
N SER A 34 4.61 -31.46 -21.92
CA SER A 34 3.87 -32.69 -22.19
C SER A 34 3.13 -32.57 -23.54
N ASP A 35 3.11 -33.62 -24.36
CA ASP A 35 2.38 -33.76 -25.64
C ASP A 35 0.84 -33.68 -25.52
N GLY A 36 0.35 -32.93 -24.53
CA GLY A 36 -0.98 -32.31 -24.52
C GLY A 36 -1.83 -32.65 -23.31
N ARG A 37 -1.51 -33.68 -22.53
CA ARG A 37 -2.39 -34.15 -21.45
C ARG A 37 -1.73 -34.19 -20.06
N ALA A 38 -0.64 -34.92 -19.88
CA ALA A 38 -0.11 -35.19 -18.54
C ALA A 38 0.18 -33.92 -17.72
N GLY A 39 1.05 -33.02 -18.21
CA GLY A 39 1.39 -31.78 -17.50
C GLY A 39 0.19 -30.84 -17.34
N CYS A 40 -0.75 -30.85 -18.29
CA CYS A 40 -1.99 -30.08 -18.22
C CYS A 40 -2.97 -30.59 -17.17
N CYS A 41 -3.02 -31.91 -16.95
CA CYS A 41 -3.82 -32.57 -15.93
C CYS A 41 -3.19 -32.40 -14.53
N LEU A 42 -1.85 -32.44 -14.44
CA LEU A 42 -1.11 -32.24 -13.19
C LEU A 42 -1.18 -30.80 -12.69
N ILE A 43 -0.98 -29.82 -13.59
CA ILE A 43 -1.05 -28.39 -13.28
C ILE A 43 -2.40 -27.85 -13.78
N ASP A 44 -3.46 -28.28 -13.10
CA ASP A 44 -4.82 -27.87 -13.38
C ASP A 44 -5.24 -26.63 -12.58
N GLU A 45 -6.49 -26.19 -12.77
CA GLU A 45 -7.04 -25.06 -12.03
C GLU A 45 -7.14 -25.34 -10.52
N ALA A 46 -7.53 -26.56 -10.13
CA ALA A 46 -7.72 -26.91 -8.73
C ALA A 46 -6.40 -26.86 -7.95
N PHE A 47 -5.32 -27.37 -8.54
CA PHE A 47 -3.96 -27.29 -8.01
C PHE A 47 -3.54 -25.83 -7.78
N LEU A 48 -3.68 -24.97 -8.79
CA LEU A 48 -3.29 -23.57 -8.70
C LEU A 48 -4.13 -22.79 -7.66
N VAL A 49 -5.42 -23.08 -7.56
CA VAL A 49 -6.32 -22.52 -6.53
C VAL A 49 -5.89 -22.94 -5.12
N ARG A 50 -5.61 -24.24 -4.89
CA ARG A 50 -5.11 -24.74 -3.60
C ARG A 50 -3.80 -24.04 -3.23
N ARG A 51 -2.89 -23.90 -4.18
CA ARG A 51 -1.59 -23.25 -4.01
C ARG A 51 -1.72 -21.76 -3.68
N LEU A 52 -2.54 -21.01 -4.42
CA LEU A 52 -2.81 -19.60 -4.14
C LEU A 52 -3.43 -19.39 -2.76
N ASN A 53 -4.41 -20.20 -2.38
CA ASN A 53 -5.04 -20.12 -1.06
C ASN A 53 -4.00 -20.36 0.05
N LYS A 54 -3.10 -21.33 -0.14
CA LYS A 54 -1.99 -21.59 0.80
C LYS A 54 -1.09 -20.35 0.94
N ILE A 55 -0.68 -19.72 -0.16
CA ILE A 55 0.20 -18.54 -0.12
C ILE A 55 -0.51 -17.36 0.54
N ILE A 56 -1.76 -17.07 0.16
CA ILE A 56 -2.57 -15.98 0.75
C ILE A 56 -2.71 -16.18 2.27
N LYS A 57 -2.98 -17.41 2.71
CA LYS A 57 -3.06 -17.75 4.14
C LYS A 57 -1.71 -17.61 4.84
N GLN A 58 -0.63 -18.09 4.24
CA GLN A 58 0.73 -18.01 4.82
C GLN A 58 1.17 -16.56 5.07
N HIS A 59 0.83 -15.63 4.19
CA HIS A 59 1.13 -14.21 4.36
C HIS A 59 0.01 -13.43 5.09
N ASN A 60 -1.00 -14.14 5.61
CA ASN A 60 -2.12 -13.55 6.35
C ASN A 60 -2.89 -12.46 5.56
N LEU A 61 -3.13 -12.73 4.28
CA LEU A 61 -3.70 -11.78 3.32
C LEU A 61 -5.20 -11.99 3.07
N GLU A 62 -5.82 -13.00 3.66
CA GLU A 62 -7.22 -13.41 3.39
C GLU A 62 -8.23 -12.27 3.57
N SER A 63 -7.95 -11.35 4.49
CA SER A 63 -8.79 -10.18 4.77
C SER A 63 -8.59 -9.01 3.80
N VAL A 64 -7.47 -8.96 3.07
CA VAL A 64 -7.07 -7.80 2.25
C VAL A 64 -6.95 -8.10 0.77
N LEU A 65 -6.66 -9.33 0.39
CA LEU A 65 -6.52 -9.78 -0.99
C LEU A 65 -7.35 -11.02 -1.23
N ALA A 66 -8.05 -11.00 -2.35
CA ALA A 66 -8.71 -12.16 -2.92
C ALA A 66 -8.39 -12.18 -4.42
N TYR A 67 -8.79 -13.24 -5.10
CA TYR A 67 -8.63 -13.36 -6.54
C TYR A 67 -9.92 -13.90 -7.13
N GLU A 68 -10.23 -13.48 -8.35
CA GLU A 68 -11.45 -13.91 -9.03
C GLU A 68 -11.47 -15.44 -9.09
N ARG A 69 -12.51 -16.08 -8.52
CA ARG A 69 -12.64 -17.55 -8.53
C ARG A 69 -13.34 -18.07 -9.77
N GLU A 70 -14.24 -17.29 -10.33
CA GLU A 70 -14.99 -17.62 -11.53
C GLU A 70 -14.58 -16.70 -12.67
N HIS A 71 -14.29 -17.27 -13.84
CA HIS A 71 -14.05 -16.49 -15.05
C HIS A 71 -15.39 -15.91 -15.53
N ARG A 72 -15.79 -14.76 -14.97
CA ARG A 72 -16.90 -14.00 -15.54
C ARG A 72 -16.44 -13.56 -16.94
N ARG A 73 -17.02 -14.15 -17.98
CA ARG A 73 -17.02 -13.59 -19.34
C ARG A 73 -17.78 -12.27 -19.27
N VAL A 74 -17.14 -11.22 -18.78
CA VAL A 74 -17.69 -9.86 -18.82
C VAL A 74 -17.66 -9.44 -20.28
N ILE A 75 -18.71 -9.79 -21.02
CA ILE A 75 -19.02 -9.22 -22.32
C ILE A 75 -19.26 -7.73 -22.06
N THR A 76 -18.21 -6.93 -22.24
CA THR A 76 -18.26 -5.48 -22.05
C THR A 76 -19.00 -4.89 -23.25
N SER A 77 -20.34 -4.87 -23.18
CA SER A 77 -21.23 -4.39 -24.26
C SER A 77 -21.33 -2.86 -24.36
N ALA A 78 -20.72 -2.09 -23.46
CA ALA A 78 -20.83 -0.63 -23.47
C ALA A 78 -19.51 0.09 -23.11
N MET A 79 -18.55 0.18 -24.04
CA MET A 79 -17.46 1.17 -23.95
C MET A 79 -17.01 1.67 -25.34
N SER A 80 -16.67 2.97 -25.38
CA SER A 80 -16.35 3.80 -26.56
C SER A 80 -15.26 3.25 -27.50
N ARG A 81 -15.36 3.58 -28.80
CA ARG A 81 -14.54 3.06 -29.91
C ARG A 81 -13.03 3.33 -29.75
N ARG A 82 -12.59 4.31 -28.95
CA ARG A 82 -11.17 4.64 -28.74
C ARG A 82 -10.43 3.69 -27.78
N THR A 83 -11.10 3.11 -26.79
CA THR A 83 -10.50 2.11 -25.88
C THR A 83 -10.41 0.71 -26.50
N ARG A 84 -11.05 0.49 -27.66
CA ARG A 84 -11.22 -0.82 -28.29
C ARG A 84 -9.95 -1.42 -28.90
N ARG A 85 -9.01 -0.61 -29.41
CA ARG A 85 -7.78 -1.13 -30.06
C ARG A 85 -6.69 -1.56 -29.07
N ARG A 86 -6.58 -0.89 -27.91
CA ARG A 86 -5.62 -1.28 -26.86
C ARG A 86 -6.16 -2.41 -25.96
N ARG A 87 -7.48 -2.44 -25.69
CA ARG A 87 -8.12 -3.47 -24.84
C ARG A 87 -8.53 -4.77 -25.52
N ARG A 88 -8.55 -4.87 -26.86
CA ARG A 88 -8.86 -6.14 -27.55
C ARG A 88 -7.84 -7.27 -27.30
N ARG A 89 -6.66 -6.97 -26.75
CA ARG A 89 -5.70 -7.96 -26.24
C ARG A 89 -5.79 -8.21 -24.71
N ILE A 90 -6.56 -7.41 -23.98
CA ILE A 90 -6.51 -7.34 -22.50
C ILE A 90 -7.50 -8.32 -21.84
N SER A 91 -8.54 -8.79 -22.54
CA SER A 91 -9.69 -9.44 -21.91
C SER A 91 -9.81 -10.96 -22.06
N CYS A 92 -8.73 -11.71 -22.27
CA CYS A 92 -8.83 -13.17 -22.46
C CYS A 92 -7.57 -13.95 -22.07
N LEU A 93 -6.98 -13.66 -20.91
CA LEU A 93 -6.11 -14.67 -20.28
C LEU A 93 -6.97 -15.91 -19.98
N PRO A 94 -6.61 -17.09 -20.51
CA PRO A 94 -7.18 -18.35 -20.05
C PRO A 94 -7.09 -18.44 -18.53
N ARG A 95 -8.06 -19.10 -17.92
CA ARG A 95 -8.18 -19.19 -16.47
C ARG A 95 -6.90 -19.73 -15.82
N VAL A 96 -6.37 -20.83 -16.36
CA VAL A 96 -5.13 -21.45 -15.88
C VAL A 96 -3.95 -20.50 -16.02
N ASP A 97 -3.79 -19.80 -17.15
CA ASP A 97 -2.71 -18.85 -17.37
C ASP A 97 -2.76 -17.67 -16.39
N TYR A 98 -3.96 -17.17 -16.08
CA TYR A 98 -4.16 -16.14 -15.08
C TYR A 98 -3.71 -16.63 -13.69
N LEU A 99 -4.17 -17.81 -13.27
CA LEU A 99 -3.82 -18.37 -11.97
C LEU A 99 -2.33 -18.67 -11.86
N LEU A 100 -1.74 -19.24 -12.91
CA LEU A 100 -0.32 -19.59 -12.98
C LEU A 100 0.56 -18.34 -12.87
N ARG A 101 0.19 -17.27 -13.58
CA ARG A 101 0.87 -15.96 -13.44
C ARG A 101 0.70 -15.38 -12.05
N LEU A 102 -0.47 -15.53 -11.44
CA LEU A 102 -0.70 -15.03 -10.09
C LEU A 102 0.15 -15.80 -9.06
N VAL A 103 0.25 -17.14 -9.17
CA VAL A 103 1.17 -17.96 -8.36
C VAL A 103 2.60 -17.47 -8.53
N PHE A 104 3.06 -17.28 -9.78
CA PHE A 104 4.38 -16.75 -10.07
C PHE A 104 4.63 -15.39 -9.40
N ILE A 105 3.68 -14.45 -9.50
CA ILE A 105 3.77 -13.12 -8.89
C ILE A 105 3.90 -13.23 -7.38
N PHE A 106 3.09 -14.07 -6.73
CA PHE A 106 3.14 -14.24 -5.28
C PHE A 106 4.46 -14.86 -4.82
N GLU A 107 4.91 -15.95 -5.45
CA GLU A 107 6.16 -16.64 -5.09
C GLU A 107 7.39 -15.77 -5.32
N ASN A 108 7.37 -14.97 -6.37
CA ASN A 108 8.47 -14.06 -6.72
C ASN A 108 8.22 -12.63 -6.21
N GLY A 109 7.24 -12.41 -5.36
CA GLY A 109 6.89 -11.09 -4.84
C GLY A 109 7.51 -10.77 -3.48
N GLY A 110 8.20 -11.73 -2.86
CA GLY A 110 8.82 -11.61 -1.54
C GLY A 110 7.81 -11.54 -0.38
N ASP A 111 8.07 -10.71 0.64
CA ASP A 111 7.21 -10.62 1.82
C ASP A 111 5.92 -9.82 1.56
N TRP A 112 4.87 -10.51 1.12
CA TRP A 112 3.56 -9.90 0.93
C TRP A 112 2.90 -9.43 2.23
N GLY A 113 3.33 -9.91 3.39
CA GLY A 113 2.80 -9.46 4.68
C GLY A 113 3.01 -7.96 4.89
N ALA A 114 4.10 -7.41 4.37
CA ALA A 114 4.41 -5.97 4.40
C ALA A 114 3.40 -5.10 3.63
N VAL A 115 2.62 -5.68 2.70
CA VAL A 115 1.62 -4.96 1.88
C VAL A 115 0.30 -4.75 2.63
N ARG A 116 -0.02 -5.64 3.58
CA ARG A 116 -1.31 -5.65 4.29
C ARG A 116 -1.66 -4.30 4.95
N PRO A 117 -0.76 -3.65 5.73
CA PRO A 117 -0.99 -2.30 6.26
C PRO A 117 -1.32 -1.28 5.19
N MET A 118 -0.65 -1.35 4.05
CA MET A 118 -0.82 -0.40 2.95
C MET A 118 -2.19 -0.52 2.28
N ILE A 119 -2.70 -1.74 2.09
CA ILE A 119 -4.04 -1.99 1.54
C ILE A 119 -5.13 -1.56 2.53
N LEU A 120 -4.96 -1.84 3.82
CA LEU A 120 -5.93 -1.44 4.86
C LEU A 120 -6.03 0.09 4.95
N LEU A 121 -4.88 0.77 4.99
CA LEU A 121 -4.86 2.24 4.97
C LEU A 121 -5.48 2.79 3.69
N ALA A 122 -5.20 2.20 2.52
CA ALA A 122 -5.84 2.58 1.27
C ALA A 122 -7.38 2.49 1.34
N TYR A 123 -7.90 1.43 1.95
CA TYR A 123 -9.33 1.24 2.18
C TYR A 123 -9.92 2.29 3.13
N HIS A 124 -9.36 2.47 4.33
CA HIS A 124 -9.87 3.46 5.29
C HIS A 124 -9.78 4.88 4.77
N HIS A 125 -8.84 5.16 3.88
CA HIS A 125 -8.69 6.45 3.22
C HIS A 125 -9.54 6.63 1.95
N GLY A 126 -10.37 5.65 1.59
CA GLY A 126 -11.29 5.72 0.45
C GLY A 126 -10.65 5.56 -0.92
N TRP A 127 -9.39 5.10 -0.99
CA TRP A 127 -8.72 4.74 -2.24
C TRP A 127 -9.24 3.40 -2.77
N LEU A 128 -9.58 2.48 -1.86
CA LEU A 128 -10.25 1.23 -2.17
C LEU A 128 -11.68 1.24 -1.63
N LYS A 129 -12.62 0.70 -2.41
CA LYS A 129 -14.04 0.64 -2.02
C LYS A 129 -14.39 -0.56 -1.16
N VAL A 130 -13.70 -1.67 -1.40
CA VAL A 130 -14.07 -2.99 -0.88
C VAL A 130 -12.80 -3.74 -0.52
N LEU A 131 -12.87 -4.45 0.61
CA LEU A 131 -11.94 -5.49 0.97
C LEU A 131 -12.68 -6.84 1.08
N PRO A 132 -12.01 -7.97 0.77
CA PRO A 132 -10.66 -8.04 0.20
C PRO A 132 -10.61 -7.49 -1.23
N LEU A 133 -9.47 -6.92 -1.63
CA LEU A 133 -9.24 -6.45 -3.00
C LEU A 133 -9.24 -7.65 -3.95
N MET A 134 -10.22 -7.69 -4.85
CA MET A 134 -10.39 -8.77 -5.81
C MET A 134 -9.45 -8.60 -7.01
N LEU A 135 -8.39 -9.41 -7.04
CA LEU A 135 -7.42 -9.43 -8.13
C LEU A 135 -8.03 -10.11 -9.36
N SER A 136 -7.96 -9.43 -10.50
CA SER A 136 -8.48 -9.85 -11.81
C SER A 136 -7.33 -10.07 -12.81
N PRO A 137 -7.61 -10.60 -14.01
CA PRO A 137 -6.61 -10.70 -15.07
C PRO A 137 -5.97 -9.36 -15.48
N ILE A 138 -6.68 -8.24 -15.28
CA ILE A 138 -6.13 -6.90 -15.56
C ILE A 138 -4.98 -6.59 -14.59
N ASP A 139 -5.12 -6.95 -13.32
CA ASP A 139 -4.11 -6.70 -12.29
C ASP A 139 -2.81 -7.46 -12.59
N VAL A 140 -2.95 -8.73 -12.99
CA VAL A 140 -1.82 -9.58 -13.39
C VAL A 140 -1.10 -9.05 -14.64
N GLN A 141 -1.82 -8.40 -15.56
CA GLN A 141 -1.21 -7.77 -16.73
C GLN A 141 -0.45 -6.48 -16.40
N GLU A 142 -0.90 -5.72 -15.39
CA GLU A 142 -0.23 -4.50 -14.94
C GLU A 142 1.11 -4.80 -14.22
N ALA A 143 1.30 -6.02 -13.72
CA ALA A 143 2.57 -6.49 -13.16
C ALA A 143 3.72 -6.59 -14.20
N ASP A 144 3.44 -6.34 -15.49
CA ASP A 144 4.41 -6.29 -16.60
C ASP A 144 4.96 -7.67 -17.01
N THR A 145 5.99 -7.70 -17.86
CA THR A 145 6.65 -8.95 -18.27
C THR A 145 7.44 -9.58 -17.12
N LYS A 146 7.66 -10.90 -17.18
CA LYS A 146 8.46 -11.65 -16.19
C LYS A 146 9.83 -11.02 -15.93
N ALA A 147 10.56 -10.66 -16.99
CA ALA A 147 11.89 -10.07 -16.88
C ALA A 147 11.84 -8.71 -16.18
N THR A 148 10.88 -7.86 -16.54
CA THR A 148 10.69 -6.55 -15.91
C THR A 148 10.28 -6.71 -14.43
N TYR A 149 9.34 -7.60 -14.14
CA TYR A 149 8.89 -7.89 -12.78
C TYR A 149 10.07 -8.33 -11.89
N LEU A 150 10.86 -9.31 -12.31
CA LEU A 150 11.99 -9.82 -11.53
C LEU A 150 13.13 -8.80 -11.39
N SER A 151 13.26 -7.84 -12.30
CA SER A 151 14.27 -6.77 -12.20
C SER A 151 13.97 -5.71 -11.13
N ARG A 152 12.73 -5.66 -10.62
CA ARG A 152 12.26 -4.69 -9.61
C ARG A 152 12.56 -5.19 -8.19
N CYS A 153 12.77 -4.26 -7.25
CA CYS A 153 12.79 -4.59 -5.83
C CYS A 153 11.42 -5.14 -5.38
N GLU A 154 11.40 -5.79 -4.21
CA GLU A 154 10.23 -6.48 -3.68
C GLU A 154 9.00 -5.57 -3.52
N ALA A 155 9.18 -4.42 -2.87
CA ALA A 155 8.10 -3.46 -2.63
C ALA A 155 7.45 -2.99 -3.95
N VAL A 156 8.26 -2.79 -4.99
CA VAL A 156 7.78 -2.35 -6.31
C VAL A 156 7.10 -3.50 -7.07
N ARG A 157 7.60 -4.73 -6.96
CA ARG A 157 6.93 -5.93 -7.50
C ARG A 157 5.52 -6.05 -6.93
N GLN A 158 5.40 -5.99 -5.62
CA GLN A 158 4.11 -6.09 -4.93
C GLN A 158 3.17 -4.96 -5.33
N TYR A 159 3.65 -3.71 -5.29
CA TYR A 159 2.86 -2.55 -5.68
C TYR A 159 2.43 -2.61 -7.16
N SER A 160 3.25 -3.17 -8.06
CA SER A 160 2.88 -3.28 -9.48
C SER A 160 1.61 -4.11 -9.74
N LEU A 161 1.25 -5.00 -8.82
CA LEU A 161 0.04 -5.81 -8.93
C LEU A 161 -1.25 -4.99 -8.72
N PHE A 162 -1.29 -4.09 -7.74
CA PHE A 162 -2.52 -3.36 -7.37
C PHE A 162 -2.41 -1.84 -7.38
N GLY A 163 -1.22 -1.27 -7.61
CA GLY A 163 -0.99 0.17 -7.63
C GLY A 163 -1.88 0.90 -8.64
N HIS A 164 -2.20 0.23 -9.75
CA HIS A 164 -3.13 0.75 -10.74
C HIS A 164 -4.57 0.90 -10.21
N ARG A 165 -4.98 0.12 -9.20
CA ARG A 165 -6.27 0.28 -8.51
C ARG A 165 -6.27 1.49 -7.60
N LEU A 166 -5.10 1.92 -7.15
CA LEU A 166 -4.89 3.15 -6.39
C LEU A 166 -4.72 4.38 -7.30
N ARG A 167 -4.84 4.24 -8.65
CA ARG A 167 -4.83 5.36 -9.62
C ARG A 167 -6.15 6.08 -9.75
N GLN A 168 -7.24 5.50 -9.28
CA GLN A 168 -8.53 6.14 -9.29
C GLN A 168 -9.11 6.02 -7.90
N THR A 169 -9.47 7.14 -7.30
CA THR A 169 -10.22 7.13 -6.05
C THR A 169 -11.56 6.42 -6.28
N ALA A 170 -12.22 5.98 -5.20
CA ALA A 170 -13.52 5.34 -5.29
C ALA A 170 -14.54 6.11 -6.17
N ASN A 171 -14.48 7.43 -6.17
CA ASN A 171 -15.34 8.30 -6.96
C ASN A 171 -14.85 8.56 -8.40
N GLY A 172 -13.86 7.80 -8.90
CA GLY A 172 -13.43 7.81 -10.31
C GLY A 172 -12.50 8.96 -10.70
N TRP A 173 -11.97 9.71 -9.73
CA TRP A 173 -11.07 10.81 -10.02
C TRP A 173 -9.66 10.29 -10.29
N PRO A 174 -8.95 10.88 -11.28
CA PRO A 174 -7.56 10.55 -11.50
C PRO A 174 -6.79 10.84 -10.21
N CYS A 175 -6.05 9.85 -9.74
CA CYS A 175 -5.16 10.02 -8.61
C CYS A 175 -4.03 10.97 -8.96
N CYS A 176 -3.35 11.41 -7.90
CA CYS A 176 -2.22 12.30 -7.98
C CYS A 176 -1.31 11.92 -9.16
N PRO A 177 -0.96 12.86 -10.06
CA PRO A 177 0.05 12.64 -11.09
C PRO A 177 1.34 12.05 -10.52
N ASP A 178 1.65 12.33 -9.24
CA ASP A 178 2.80 11.79 -8.53
C ASP A 178 2.73 10.26 -8.32
N LEU A 179 1.55 9.67 -8.16
CA LEU A 179 1.39 8.20 -8.10
C LEU A 179 1.56 7.56 -9.48
N MET A 180 1.13 8.25 -10.54
CA MET A 180 1.42 7.83 -11.92
C MET A 180 2.92 7.95 -12.23
N LEU A 181 3.59 8.96 -11.70
CA LEU A 181 5.04 9.13 -11.79
C LEU A 181 5.78 8.10 -10.93
N LEU A 182 5.23 7.67 -9.80
CA LEU A 182 5.74 6.56 -8.99
C LEU A 182 5.64 5.22 -9.72
N GLU A 183 4.64 5.03 -10.57
CA GLU A 183 4.58 3.87 -11.45
C GLU A 183 5.48 4.01 -12.68
N GLY A 184 5.65 5.22 -13.18
CA GLY A 184 6.71 5.55 -14.14
C GLY A 184 8.08 5.19 -13.57
N LEU A 185 8.34 5.60 -12.32
CA LEU A 185 9.51 5.19 -11.55
C LEU A 185 9.51 3.67 -11.33
N ALA A 186 8.42 3.02 -10.95
CA ALA A 186 8.36 1.55 -10.85
C ALA A 186 8.72 0.84 -12.17
N ARG A 187 8.43 1.47 -13.32
CA ARG A 187 8.79 0.99 -14.66
C ARG A 187 10.22 1.36 -15.07
N GLU A 188 10.73 2.50 -14.62
CA GLU A 188 12.02 3.08 -14.98
C GLU A 188 13.14 2.85 -13.95
N LEU A 189 12.82 2.32 -12.77
CA LEU A 189 13.75 1.86 -11.73
C LEU A 189 14.53 0.64 -12.27
N ARG A 190 15.35 0.90 -13.29
CA ARG A 190 16.58 0.17 -13.53
C ARG A 190 17.49 0.50 -12.33
N PRO A 191 18.18 -0.48 -11.74
CA PRO A 191 19.03 -0.30 -10.55
C PRO A 191 20.11 0.80 -10.65
N THR A 192 20.30 1.44 -11.80
CA THR A 192 21.46 2.26 -12.15
C THR A 192 21.22 3.76 -12.31
N ARG A 193 19.99 4.31 -12.22
CA ARG A 193 19.77 5.75 -12.53
C ARG A 193 19.09 6.66 -11.51
N TYR A 194 18.64 6.15 -10.35
CA TYR A 194 18.12 6.99 -9.27
C TYR A 194 18.89 6.89 -7.96
N SER A 195 20.10 6.32 -8.01
CA SER A 195 21.05 6.48 -6.93
C SER A 195 21.72 7.86 -7.03
N LEU A 196 21.83 8.54 -5.89
CA LEU A 196 22.95 9.43 -5.56
C LEU A 196 22.98 10.84 -6.16
N ARG A 197 22.03 11.71 -5.82
CA ARG A 197 22.34 13.16 -5.70
C ARG A 197 21.92 13.86 -4.40
N LEU A 198 21.40 13.11 -3.43
CA LEU A 198 21.06 13.65 -2.10
C LEU A 198 21.66 12.86 -0.93
N ARG A 199 22.66 11.99 -1.15
CA ARG A 199 23.23 11.21 -0.03
C ARG A 199 23.95 12.08 1.02
N ASP A 200 24.48 13.23 0.62
CA ASP A 200 25.24 14.09 1.56
C ASP A 200 24.33 14.96 2.43
N SER A 201 23.07 15.17 2.02
CA SER A 201 22.09 16.00 2.73
C SER A 201 20.94 15.22 3.38
N LEU A 202 20.79 13.92 3.08
CA LEU A 202 19.83 13.08 3.79
C LEU A 202 20.30 12.81 5.22
N THR A 203 19.41 13.02 6.17
CA THR A 203 19.68 12.75 7.59
C THR A 203 20.12 11.29 7.80
N SER A 204 20.88 11.01 8.87
CA SER A 204 21.38 9.66 9.19
C SER A 204 20.27 8.59 9.22
N ALA A 205 19.02 8.98 9.47
CA ALA A 205 17.83 8.13 9.46
C ALA A 205 17.50 7.49 8.10
N PHE A 206 18.01 8.01 6.98
CA PHE A 206 17.80 7.44 5.63
C PHE A 206 18.99 6.62 5.13
N LYS A 207 19.97 6.32 5.99
CA LYS A 207 21.21 5.64 5.57
C LYS A 207 21.10 4.11 5.53
N THR A 208 20.10 3.50 6.17
CA THR A 208 19.87 2.05 6.13
C THR A 208 18.87 1.70 5.04
N SER A 209 19.34 1.42 3.83
CA SER A 209 18.48 0.99 2.73
C SER A 209 18.31 -0.52 2.74
N ASP A 210 17.12 -1.02 3.07
CA ASP A 210 16.73 -2.40 2.74
C ASP A 210 16.64 -2.52 1.20
N PRO A 211 17.44 -3.36 0.53
CA PRO A 211 17.38 -3.50 -0.92
C PRO A 211 16.01 -4.03 -1.42
N ARG A 212 15.23 -4.68 -0.55
CA ARG A 212 13.87 -5.15 -0.87
C ARG A 212 12.88 -3.99 -0.92
N ASP A 213 13.12 -2.92 -0.16
CA ASP A 213 12.25 -1.75 -0.04
C ASP A 213 13.09 -0.47 0.07
N PRO A 214 13.75 -0.07 -1.04
CA PRO A 214 14.78 0.97 -1.00
C PRO A 214 14.19 2.35 -0.69
N VAL A 215 15.04 3.22 -0.15
CA VAL A 215 14.79 4.66 -0.07
C VAL A 215 14.33 5.15 -1.46
N SER A 216 13.20 5.81 -1.48
CA SER A 216 12.54 6.20 -2.72
C SER A 216 12.21 7.68 -2.69
N THR A 217 12.50 8.37 -3.78
CA THR A 217 12.15 9.77 -3.96
C THR A 217 11.11 9.88 -5.07
N CYS A 218 10.05 10.62 -4.81
CA CYS A 218 9.06 11.01 -5.81
C CYS A 218 9.03 12.54 -5.97
N CYS A 219 8.20 12.98 -6.90
CA CYS A 219 7.95 14.36 -7.31
C CYS A 219 8.18 15.40 -6.21
N TYR A 220 8.76 16.55 -6.60
CA TYR A 220 9.09 17.63 -5.68
C TYR A 220 10.06 17.22 -4.56
N SER A 221 11.02 16.33 -4.86
CA SER A 221 12.09 15.90 -3.93
C SER A 221 11.62 15.22 -2.65
N THR A 222 10.40 14.69 -2.63
CA THR A 222 9.84 14.01 -1.45
C THR A 222 10.39 12.60 -1.36
N THR A 223 11.18 12.32 -0.33
CA THR A 223 11.94 11.09 -0.11
C THR A 223 11.39 10.34 1.08
N GLY A 224 10.88 9.13 0.87
CA GLY A 224 10.48 8.22 1.94
C GLY A 224 11.62 7.29 2.34
N ARG A 225 11.66 6.88 3.61
CA ARG A 225 12.69 5.94 4.11
C ARG A 225 12.63 4.61 3.34
N THR A 226 11.45 4.22 2.91
CA THR A 226 11.20 3.08 2.03
C THR A 226 10.20 3.46 0.93
N PHE A 227 10.08 2.62 -0.10
CA PHE A 227 9.07 2.80 -1.14
C PHE A 227 7.66 2.68 -0.55
N ARG A 228 7.40 1.68 0.31
CA ARG A 228 6.08 1.49 0.94
C ARG A 228 5.69 2.69 1.82
N GLU A 229 6.63 3.22 2.59
CA GLU A 229 6.41 4.42 3.41
C GLU A 229 6.01 5.63 2.55
N LEU A 230 6.70 5.82 1.43
CA LEU A 230 6.37 6.88 0.50
C LEU A 230 4.95 6.73 -0.07
N ILE A 231 4.53 5.51 -0.41
CA ILE A 231 3.16 5.24 -0.88
C ILE A 231 2.14 5.55 0.22
N ILE A 232 2.35 5.10 1.46
CA ILE A 232 1.46 5.39 2.60
C ILE A 232 1.32 6.90 2.82
N PHE A 233 2.44 7.62 2.82
CA PHE A 233 2.44 9.07 2.97
C PHE A 233 1.69 9.78 1.83
N ARG A 234 1.80 9.30 0.59
CA ARG A 234 1.08 9.89 -0.55
C ARG A 234 -0.41 9.60 -0.53
N MET A 235 -0.80 8.42 -0.08
CA MET A 235 -2.21 8.14 0.22
C MET A 235 -2.72 9.15 1.24
N GLN A 236 -1.88 9.55 2.19
CA GLN A 236 -2.19 10.59 3.16
C GLN A 236 -2.36 11.97 2.46
N GLN A 237 -1.33 12.55 1.85
CA GLN A 237 -1.41 13.96 1.40
C GLN A 237 -2.58 14.31 0.47
N TRP A 238 -3.05 13.39 -0.37
CA TRP A 238 -4.08 13.72 -1.37
C TRP A 238 -5.49 13.90 -0.79
N SER A 239 -5.79 13.27 0.34
CA SER A 239 -7.08 13.53 0.99
C SER A 239 -7.16 14.97 1.52
N ASP A 240 -6.01 15.59 1.81
CA ASP A 240 -5.92 16.94 2.40
C ASP A 240 -5.99 18.08 1.38
N ARG A 241 -5.89 17.81 0.08
CA ARG A 241 -6.04 18.88 -0.92
C ARG A 241 -7.47 19.40 -0.90
N ARG A 242 -7.66 20.45 -0.08
CA ARG A 242 -8.83 21.30 0.12
C ARG A 242 -9.14 22.19 -1.09
N ASP A 243 -8.58 21.93 -2.27
CA ASP A 243 -8.94 22.67 -3.47
C ASP A 243 -10.34 22.26 -3.96
N THR A 244 -11.32 22.86 -3.27
CA THR A 244 -12.29 23.80 -3.82
C THR A 244 -12.85 23.45 -5.19
N PHE A 245 -14.09 22.94 -5.17
CA PHE A 245 -15.20 23.12 -6.12
C PHE A 245 -15.93 21.86 -6.57
N GLN A 246 -15.38 20.64 -6.42
CA GLN A 246 -16.05 19.45 -7.00
C GLN A 246 -16.07 18.18 -6.15
N ARG A 247 -15.74 18.22 -4.85
CA ARG A 247 -16.06 17.09 -3.96
C ARG A 247 -17.50 17.25 -3.43
N PRO A 248 -18.39 16.26 -3.61
CA PRO A 248 -19.64 16.23 -2.87
C PRO A 248 -19.33 16.28 -1.37
N LEU A 249 -19.92 17.22 -0.64
CA LEU A 249 -19.70 17.54 0.78
C LEU A 249 -19.87 16.35 1.76
N TRP A 250 -20.35 15.22 1.30
CA TRP A 250 -20.74 14.07 2.13
C TRP A 250 -19.72 12.91 2.12
N GLN A 251 -18.61 13.05 1.37
CA GLN A 251 -17.53 12.06 1.33
C GLN A 251 -16.18 12.68 1.70
N GLU A 252 -16.16 13.44 2.80
CA GLU A 252 -14.90 13.77 3.46
C GLU A 252 -14.33 12.48 4.05
N ALA A 253 -13.47 11.82 3.30
CA ALA A 253 -12.79 10.60 3.75
C ALA A 253 -11.92 10.85 5.01
N ARG A 254 -11.70 12.13 5.39
CA ARG A 254 -10.86 12.52 6.52
C ARG A 254 -11.26 13.86 7.13
N VAL A 255 -11.10 13.95 8.45
CA VAL A 255 -11.24 15.18 9.22
C VAL A 255 -9.96 15.41 10.03
N CYS A 256 -9.42 16.64 9.96
CA CYS A 256 -8.40 17.09 10.91
C CYS A 256 -9.10 17.56 12.18
N VAL A 257 -8.86 16.84 13.28
CA VAL A 257 -9.61 16.99 14.52
C VAL A 257 -8.95 17.98 15.48
N ALA A 258 -7.62 18.05 15.41
CA ALA A 258 -6.84 19.00 16.19
C ALA A 258 -5.55 19.35 15.47
N THR A 259 -5.12 20.61 15.60
CA THR A 259 -3.86 21.11 15.07
C THR A 259 -3.20 21.95 16.16
N THR A 260 -1.90 21.78 16.34
CA THR A 260 -1.08 22.70 17.12
C THR A 260 0.19 23.03 16.35
N GLU A 261 0.68 24.25 16.54
CA GLU A 261 1.98 24.69 16.04
C GLU A 261 2.88 24.96 17.24
N CYS A 262 4.14 24.54 17.14
CA CYS A 262 5.17 24.75 18.15
C CYS A 262 6.31 25.53 17.49
N THR A 263 6.59 26.73 17.98
CA THR A 263 7.70 27.58 17.53
C THR A 263 8.72 27.71 18.65
N TRP A 264 10.01 27.78 18.30
CA TRP A 264 11.10 27.91 19.28
C TRP A 264 11.16 29.30 19.94
N THR A 265 10.62 30.33 19.29
CA THR A 265 10.84 31.74 19.63
C THR A 265 10.09 32.24 20.86
N ASP A 266 9.32 31.38 21.54
CA ASP A 266 8.45 31.79 22.63
C ASP A 266 9.10 31.49 24.00
N ASP A 267 9.08 32.48 24.90
CA ASP A 267 9.76 32.40 26.21
C ASP A 267 8.99 31.58 27.25
N SER A 268 7.77 31.16 26.94
CA SER A 268 7.00 30.27 27.80
C SER A 268 7.69 28.90 27.94
N LEU A 269 8.02 28.52 29.18
CA LEU A 269 8.56 27.19 29.51
C LEU A 269 7.70 26.05 28.92
N SER A 270 6.37 26.23 28.91
CA SER A 270 5.43 25.23 28.37
C SER A 270 5.55 25.05 26.85
N LEU A 271 5.90 26.10 26.10
CA LEU A 271 6.08 26.03 24.65
C LEU A 271 7.43 25.40 24.29
N LYS A 272 8.48 25.70 25.06
CA LYS A 272 9.78 25.02 24.93
C LYS A 272 9.64 23.52 25.18
N GLU A 273 8.92 23.12 26.23
CA GLU A 273 8.64 21.70 26.51
C GLU A 273 7.87 21.02 25.37
N ARG A 274 6.80 21.66 24.85
CA ARG A 274 6.06 21.17 23.68
C ARG A 274 6.96 20.99 22.47
N PHE A 275 7.78 21.99 22.16
CA PHE A 275 8.69 21.94 21.02
C PHE A 275 9.69 20.80 21.15
N THR A 276 10.38 20.70 22.29
CA THR A 276 11.35 19.62 22.57
C THR A 276 10.68 18.26 22.48
N ARG A 277 9.46 18.11 23.00
CA ARG A 277 8.71 16.85 22.91
C ARG A 277 8.35 16.52 21.46
N ALA A 278 7.84 17.49 20.69
CA ALA A 278 7.50 17.31 19.28
C ALA A 278 8.73 16.95 18.44
N GLU A 279 9.89 17.55 18.73
CA GLU A 279 11.14 17.20 18.07
C GLU A 279 11.60 15.77 18.40
N ALA A 280 11.41 15.33 19.64
CA ALA A 280 11.66 13.94 20.03
C ALA A 280 10.78 12.95 19.24
N LEU A 281 9.53 13.31 18.96
CA LEU A 281 8.64 12.49 18.12
C LEU A 281 9.16 12.31 16.70
N LEU A 282 9.91 13.27 16.14
CA LEU A 282 10.52 13.17 14.80
C LEU A 282 11.78 12.32 14.76
N LYS A 283 12.44 12.11 15.91
CA LYS A 283 13.73 11.41 16.01
C LYS A 283 13.60 9.96 16.47
N GLY A 284 12.61 9.62 17.30
CA GLY A 284 12.52 8.28 17.93
C GLY A 284 12.10 7.15 16.97
N ASP A 285 12.69 5.96 17.08
CA ASP A 285 12.32 4.84 16.20
C ASP A 285 10.99 4.17 16.56
N ASN A 286 10.56 4.30 17.82
CA ASN A 286 9.31 3.75 18.31
C ASN A 286 8.47 4.83 19.00
N VAL A 287 7.52 5.39 18.27
CA VAL A 287 6.63 6.45 18.75
C VAL A 287 5.31 5.82 19.20
N TYR A 288 5.06 5.78 20.50
CA TYR A 288 3.86 5.21 21.13
C TYR A 288 3.61 3.71 20.84
N GLY A 289 4.63 2.93 20.51
CA GLY A 289 4.43 1.52 20.13
C GLY A 289 3.72 1.37 18.78
N CYS A 290 3.72 2.40 17.95
CA CYS A 290 2.94 2.47 16.71
C CYS A 290 3.84 2.47 15.48
N ARG A 291 3.26 2.08 14.33
CA ARG A 291 3.94 2.18 13.04
C ARG A 291 4.19 3.65 12.70
N THR A 292 5.40 3.95 12.24
CA THR A 292 5.77 5.27 11.75
C THR A 292 6.06 5.25 10.26
N VAL A 293 5.90 6.39 9.61
CA VAL A 293 6.27 6.64 8.22
C VAL A 293 7.06 7.93 8.20
N ASP A 294 8.28 7.89 7.66
CA ASP A 294 9.18 9.02 7.61
C ASP A 294 9.39 9.50 6.18
N VAL A 295 9.14 10.79 5.97
CA VAL A 295 9.30 11.43 4.68
C VAL A 295 9.98 12.78 4.85
N GLU A 296 10.91 13.07 3.95
CA GLU A 296 11.69 14.32 3.93
C GLU A 296 11.62 14.95 2.54
N ASN A 297 11.47 16.27 2.47
CA ASN A 297 11.66 17.04 1.24
C ASN A 297 12.54 18.26 1.54
N HIS A 298 12.87 19.06 0.52
CA HIS A 298 13.77 20.22 0.68
C HIS A 298 13.30 21.29 1.67
N LEU A 299 12.03 21.30 2.10
CA LEU A 299 11.46 22.31 3.02
C LEU A 299 11.01 21.74 4.36
N THR A 300 10.73 20.44 4.42
CA THR A 300 10.01 19.84 5.54
C THR A 300 10.48 18.43 5.81
N ARG A 301 10.50 18.07 7.09
CA ARG A 301 10.59 16.69 7.55
C ARG A 301 9.26 16.32 8.20
N THR A 302 8.63 15.28 7.68
CA THR A 302 7.34 14.80 8.18
C THR A 302 7.43 13.37 8.67
N ARG A 303 6.85 13.14 9.85
CA ARG A 303 6.57 11.81 10.36
C ARG A 303 5.07 11.61 10.50
N LEU A 304 4.58 10.49 10.03
CA LEU A 304 3.23 10.00 10.32
C LEU A 304 3.33 8.89 11.37
N VAL A 305 2.55 8.99 12.44
CA VAL A 305 2.38 7.92 13.44
C VAL A 305 0.97 7.36 13.24
N ILE A 306 0.87 6.06 12.96
CA ILE A 306 -0.41 5.38 12.67
C ILE A 306 -0.92 4.75 13.97
N PHE A 307 -1.94 5.35 14.59
CA PHE A 307 -2.55 4.84 15.82
C PHE A 307 -3.56 3.71 15.55
N ALA A 308 -4.25 3.78 14.42
CA ALA A 308 -5.22 2.78 13.95
C ALA A 308 -5.39 2.87 12.42
N GLY A 309 -5.96 1.82 11.83
CA GLY A 309 -6.27 1.70 10.41
C GLY A 309 -5.32 0.77 9.64
N ASP A 310 -4.31 0.21 10.30
CA ASP A 310 -3.38 -0.74 9.70
C ASP A 310 -3.62 -2.20 10.13
N GLN A 311 -4.67 -2.44 10.92
CA GLN A 311 -5.18 -3.75 11.31
C GLN A 311 -6.59 -4.02 10.77
N VAL A 312 -6.93 -5.30 10.60
CA VAL A 312 -8.24 -5.74 10.07
C VAL A 312 -9.40 -5.42 11.01
N ALA A 313 -9.13 -5.36 12.31
CA ALA A 313 -10.15 -5.04 13.32
C ALA A 313 -10.46 -3.54 13.38
N ASP A 314 -9.64 -2.70 12.76
CA ASP A 314 -9.83 -1.26 12.78
C ASP A 314 -11.01 -0.87 11.90
N ARG A 315 -11.86 0.03 12.40
CA ARG A 315 -13.04 0.51 11.66
C ARG A 315 -12.74 1.76 10.84
N PHE A 316 -11.72 2.51 11.23
CA PHE A 316 -11.27 3.76 10.66
C PHE A 316 -9.77 3.92 10.94
N ALA A 317 -9.14 4.86 10.27
CA ALA A 317 -7.73 5.17 10.48
C ALA A 317 -7.55 6.41 11.33
N VAL A 318 -6.55 6.40 12.21
CA VAL A 318 -6.17 7.53 13.07
C VAL A 318 -4.67 7.74 12.97
N HIS A 319 -4.27 8.99 12.72
CA HIS A 319 -2.88 9.33 12.51
C HIS A 319 -2.51 10.63 13.22
N LEU A 320 -1.30 10.67 13.77
CA LEU A 320 -0.64 11.91 14.12
C LEU A 320 0.37 12.25 13.03
N ARG A 321 0.21 13.39 12.36
CA ARG A 321 1.24 13.96 11.49
C ARG A 321 2.05 14.97 12.30
N VAL A 322 3.37 14.81 12.28
CA VAL A 322 4.32 15.76 12.85
C VAL A 322 5.20 16.27 11.71
N THR A 323 5.13 17.56 11.41
CA THR A 323 5.88 18.20 10.32
C THR A 323 6.76 19.29 10.89
N LYS A 324 8.08 19.15 10.74
CA LYS A 324 9.03 20.23 10.99
C LYS A 324 9.27 20.99 9.69
N ASN A 325 9.02 22.29 9.71
CA ASN A 325 9.30 23.19 8.61
C ASN A 325 10.73 23.76 8.71
N PHE A 326 11.22 24.32 7.61
CA PHE A 326 12.51 25.01 7.57
C PHE A 326 12.59 26.24 8.49
N SER A 327 11.45 26.83 8.86
CA SER A 327 11.36 27.95 9.81
C SER A 327 11.55 27.56 11.28
N ASP A 328 12.01 26.34 11.56
CA ASP A 328 12.07 25.75 12.91
C ASP A 328 10.73 25.79 13.66
N SER A 329 9.61 25.74 12.91
CA SER A 329 8.29 25.44 13.44
C SER A 329 7.99 23.95 13.30
N ILE A 330 7.29 23.37 14.27
CA ILE A 330 6.77 22.01 14.20
C ILE A 330 5.24 22.07 14.28
N THR A 331 4.57 21.59 13.25
CA THR A 331 3.12 21.44 13.23
C THR A 331 2.76 20.01 13.58
N LEU A 332 1.79 19.83 14.48
CA LEU A 332 1.19 18.54 14.79
C LEU A 332 -0.27 18.56 14.37
N GLU A 333 -0.68 17.58 13.57
CA GLU A 333 -2.07 17.41 13.10
C GLU A 333 -2.57 16.02 13.49
N LEU A 334 -3.70 15.98 14.20
CA LEU A 334 -4.43 14.75 14.48
C LEU A 334 -5.52 14.54 13.43
N LEU A 335 -5.46 13.41 12.74
CA LEU A 335 -6.28 13.10 11.56
C LEU A 335 -7.04 11.81 11.79
N THR A 336 -8.31 11.78 11.40
CA THR A 336 -9.14 10.56 11.48
C THR A 336 -10.00 10.38 10.23
N THR A 337 -10.32 9.13 9.89
CA THR A 337 -11.32 8.75 8.88
C THR A 337 -12.64 8.30 9.53
N GLU A 338 -12.80 8.48 10.84
CA GLU A 338 -14.03 8.13 11.56
C GLU A 338 -15.20 8.99 11.07
N ALA A 339 -16.30 8.34 10.69
CA ALA A 339 -17.52 9.00 10.29
C ALA A 339 -18.36 9.34 11.53
N THR A 340 -18.62 10.62 11.77
CA THR A 340 -19.42 11.10 12.92
C THR A 340 -20.89 11.32 12.57
N GLY A 341 -21.24 11.32 11.28
CA GLY A 341 -22.55 11.76 10.79
C GLY A 341 -22.81 13.27 10.94
N ILE A 342 -21.89 13.99 11.57
CA ILE A 342 -21.93 15.45 11.76
C ILE A 342 -21.15 16.09 10.60
N PRO A 343 -21.70 17.11 9.92
CA PRO A 343 -20.95 17.84 8.91
C PRO A 343 -19.64 18.41 9.47
N SER A 344 -18.56 18.33 8.71
CA SER A 344 -17.21 18.69 9.14
C SER A 344 -17.08 20.09 9.73
N TYR A 345 -17.78 21.08 9.16
CA TYR A 345 -17.80 22.45 9.65
C TYR A 345 -18.47 22.63 11.03
N ARG A 346 -19.17 21.61 11.54
CA ARG A 346 -19.76 21.59 12.89
C ARG A 346 -18.93 20.81 13.90
N LEU A 347 -17.92 20.05 13.46
CA LEU A 347 -17.00 19.34 14.35
C LEU A 347 -16.08 20.37 15.00
N LYS A 348 -16.05 20.38 16.33
CA LYS A 348 -15.32 21.39 17.10
C LYS A 348 -14.17 20.79 17.90
N THR A 349 -14.25 19.52 18.25
CA THR A 349 -13.38 18.93 19.26
C THR A 349 -13.14 17.44 19.04
N LEU A 350 -12.08 16.90 19.65
CA LEU A 350 -11.81 15.47 19.67
C LEU A 350 -12.95 14.65 20.32
N SER A 351 -13.67 15.23 21.27
CA SER A 351 -14.83 14.58 21.90
C SER A 351 -15.99 14.31 20.94
N ASP A 352 -16.02 14.93 19.75
CA ASP A 352 -17.03 14.65 18.73
C ASP A 352 -16.78 13.30 18.00
N PHE A 353 -15.66 12.63 18.30
CA PHE A 353 -15.22 11.38 17.68
C PHE A 353 -15.11 10.26 18.73
N GLU A 354 -16.20 9.50 18.90
CA GLU A 354 -16.35 8.49 19.95
C GLU A 354 -15.28 7.39 19.90
N GLY A 355 -14.85 6.99 18.71
CA GLY A 355 -13.81 5.99 18.49
C GLY A 355 -12.39 6.57 18.55
N THR A 356 -12.17 7.74 17.95
CA THR A 356 -10.84 8.35 17.83
C THR A 356 -10.35 8.84 19.20
N ALA A 357 -11.21 9.46 20.02
CA ALA A 357 -10.78 10.05 21.29
C ALA A 357 -10.16 9.01 22.27
N PRO A 358 -10.78 7.83 22.53
CA PRO A 358 -10.20 6.80 23.38
C PRO A 358 -8.85 6.28 22.88
N ILE A 359 -8.69 6.08 21.57
CA ILE A 359 -7.43 5.61 20.97
C ILE A 359 -6.32 6.63 21.23
N VAL A 360 -6.61 7.91 21.01
CA VAL A 360 -5.62 9.00 21.19
C VAL A 360 -5.26 9.16 22.67
N ARG A 361 -6.24 9.13 23.59
CA ARG A 361 -5.96 9.13 25.04
C ARG A 361 -5.06 7.96 25.44
N GLN A 362 -5.37 6.76 24.97
CA GLN A 362 -4.63 5.55 25.31
C GLN A 362 -3.19 5.62 24.79
N LYS A 363 -2.99 6.06 23.54
CA LYS A 363 -1.68 6.06 22.89
C LYS A 363 -0.80 7.23 23.31
N MET A 364 -1.35 8.44 23.35
CA MET A 364 -0.59 9.67 23.64
C MET A 364 -0.50 9.99 25.13
N GLY A 365 -1.49 9.58 25.95
CA GLY A 365 -1.52 9.88 27.38
C GLY A 365 -1.31 11.37 27.67
N LYS A 366 -0.25 11.68 28.44
CA LYS A 366 0.11 13.06 28.81
C LYS A 366 0.48 13.93 27.60
N ASP A 367 1.03 13.35 26.53
CA ASP A 367 1.40 14.10 25.34
C ASP A 367 0.16 14.66 24.62
N GLY A 368 -0.98 13.96 24.70
CA GLY A 368 -2.23 14.44 24.11
C GLY A 368 -2.68 15.77 24.74
N ALA A 369 -2.64 15.86 26.07
CA ALA A 369 -2.93 17.09 26.79
C ALA A 369 -1.86 18.17 26.57
N LEU A 370 -0.58 17.76 26.52
CA LEU A 370 0.52 18.66 26.25
C LEU A 370 0.35 19.37 24.90
N PHE A 371 0.00 18.65 23.83
CA PHE A 371 -0.09 19.21 22.48
C PHE A 371 -1.44 19.87 22.18
N PHE A 372 -2.55 19.25 22.56
CA PHE A 372 -3.88 19.67 22.11
C PHE A 372 -4.73 20.36 23.19
N GLY A 373 -4.16 20.61 24.37
CA GLY A 373 -4.82 21.37 25.43
C GLY A 373 -5.60 20.48 26.39
N LYS A 374 -6.87 20.82 26.67
CA LYS A 374 -7.71 20.17 27.70
C LYS A 374 -7.55 18.63 27.68
N PRO A 375 -7.60 17.95 28.84
CA PRO A 375 -7.50 16.49 28.89
C PRO A 375 -8.46 15.87 27.87
N LEU A 376 -7.88 15.20 26.87
CA LEU A 376 -8.57 14.58 25.75
C LEU A 376 -9.60 13.58 26.23
#